data_AF-A0A9E3IEU3-F1
#
_entry.id   AF-A0A9E3IEU3-F1
#
_cell.length_a   1.000
_cell.length_b   1.000
_cell.length_c   1.000
_cell.angle_alpha   90.00
_cell.angle_beta   90.00
_cell.angle_gamma   90.00
#
_symmetry.space_group_name_H-M   'P 1'
#
loop_
_entity.id
_entity.type
_entity.pdbx_description
1 polymer ?
#
loop_
_entity_poly.entity_id
_entity_poly.type
_entity_poly.pdbx_seq_one_letter_code
_entity_poly.pdbx_strand_id
1 'polypeptide(L)'
;MARRLWPSKTAVNLASRAEISERAAKLWLEGRTEPGADALVNLLRSDAGFELLQSIMNGSGTRWWSEFERGVHIAELEQQLEWNRQQIEKLKARAK
;
A
#
# COMPACT_ATOMS: atom_id res chain seq x y z
N MET A 1 8.87 -2.08 7.75
CA MET A 1 7.82 -2.06 6.72
C MET A 1 7.64 -3.40 6.00
N ALA A 2 8.59 -3.89 5.21
CA ALA A 2 8.42 -5.12 4.41
C ALA A 2 7.99 -6.36 5.24
N ARG A 3 8.51 -6.52 6.46
CA ARG A 3 8.10 -7.60 7.39
C ARG A 3 6.63 -7.50 7.87
N ARG A 4 6.04 -6.30 7.84
CA ARG A 4 4.62 -6.07 8.15
C ARG A 4 3.75 -6.38 6.93
N LEU A 5 4.17 -5.94 5.74
CA LEU A 5 3.47 -6.18 4.47
C LEU A 5 3.44 -7.67 4.11
N TRP A 6 4.58 -8.34 4.28
CA TRP A 6 4.76 -9.75 3.92
C TRP A 6 5.41 -10.49 5.08
N PRO A 7 4.63 -10.90 6.09
CA PRO A 7 5.15 -11.58 7.28
C PRO A 7 5.73 -12.96 6.95
N SER A 8 5.20 -13.62 5.92
CA SER A 8 5.75 -14.87 5.39
C SER A 8 6.52 -14.59 4.09
N LYS A 9 7.62 -15.33 3.89
CA LYS A 9 8.47 -15.24 2.69
C LYS A 9 8.85 -13.80 2.33
N THR A 10 9.17 -12.97 3.33
CA THR A 10 9.39 -11.52 3.15
C THR A 10 10.42 -11.22 2.07
N ALA A 11 11.56 -11.94 2.06
CA ALA A 11 12.62 -11.74 1.08
C ALA A 11 12.16 -12.05 -0.35
N VAL A 12 11.37 -13.11 -0.54
CA VAL A 12 10.84 -13.50 -1.86
C VAL A 12 9.84 -12.46 -2.37
N ASN A 13 8.92 -12.03 -1.50
CA ASN A 13 7.92 -11.01 -1.83
C ASN A 13 8.56 -9.66 -2.19
N LEU A 14 9.58 -9.27 -1.42
CA LEU A 14 10.37 -8.06 -1.68
C LEU A 14 11.14 -8.19 -3.00
N ALA A 15 11.84 -9.30 -3.21
CA ALA A 15 12.63 -9.56 -4.41
C ALA A 15 11.79 -9.51 -5.70
N SER A 16 10.63 -10.18 -5.70
CA SER A 16 9.74 -10.24 -6.85
C SER A 16 9.21 -8.87 -7.27
N ARG A 17 8.95 -7.96 -6.32
CA ARG A 17 8.36 -6.65 -6.59
C ARG A 17 9.39 -5.56 -6.86
N ALA A 18 10.56 -5.69 -6.26
CA ALA A 18 11.70 -4.82 -6.54
C ALA A 18 12.47 -5.22 -7.81
N GLU A 19 12.13 -6.39 -8.41
CA GLU A 19 12.84 -6.99 -9.55
C GLU A 19 14.33 -7.24 -9.27
N ILE A 20 14.63 -7.77 -8.08
CA ILE A 20 15.99 -8.09 -7.64
C ILE A 20 16.11 -9.57 -7.26
N SER A 21 17.33 -10.03 -7.03
CA SER A 21 17.56 -11.36 -6.47
C SER A 21 17.07 -11.46 -5.01
N GLU A 22 16.62 -12.66 -4.60
CA GLU A 22 16.28 -12.93 -3.19
C GLU A 22 17.47 -12.68 -2.25
N ARG A 23 18.70 -12.92 -2.72
CA ARG A 23 19.92 -12.61 -1.98
C ARG A 23 20.03 -11.10 -1.69
N ALA A 24 19.83 -10.26 -2.70
CA ALA A 24 19.84 -8.80 -2.51
C ALA A 24 18.73 -8.35 -1.56
N ALA A 25 17.53 -8.91 -1.68
CA ALA A 25 16.43 -8.63 -0.76
C ALA A 25 16.75 -9.01 0.71
N LYS A 26 17.45 -10.14 0.94
CA LYS A 26 17.93 -10.52 2.29
C LYS A 26 18.91 -9.49 2.85
N LEU A 27 19.88 -9.05 2.05
CA LEU A 27 20.85 -8.04 2.47
C LEU A 27 20.17 -6.71 2.85
N TRP A 28 19.13 -6.29 2.13
CA TRP A 28 18.33 -5.12 2.49
C TRP A 28 17.57 -5.32 3.80
N LEU A 29 16.96 -6.49 4.00
CA LEU A 29 16.24 -6.82 5.23
C LEU A 29 17.15 -6.93 6.47
N GLU A 30 18.46 -7.09 6.26
CA GLU A 30 19.51 -7.09 7.27
C GLU A 30 20.16 -5.70 7.44
N GLY A 31 19.82 -4.71 6.60
CA GLY A 31 20.42 -3.38 6.62
C GLY A 31 21.86 -3.33 6.12
N ARG A 32 22.32 -4.34 5.36
CA ARG A 32 23.68 -4.41 4.81
C ARG A 32 23.86 -3.53 3.57
N THR A 33 22.78 -3.31 2.82
CA THR A 33 22.75 -2.50 1.61
C THR A 33 21.40 -1.78 1.50
N GLU A 34 21.35 -0.72 0.69
CA GLU A 34 20.14 0.09 0.47
C GLU A 34 19.54 -0.18 -0.93
N PRO A 35 18.23 0.07 -1.10
CA PRO A 35 17.59 -0.02 -2.41
C PRO A 35 18.09 1.06 -3.36
N GLY A 36 18.39 0.65 -4.60
CA GLY A 36 18.61 1.59 -5.70
C GLY A 36 17.30 2.25 -6.16
N ALA A 37 17.42 3.34 -6.93
CA ALA A 37 16.27 4.10 -7.42
C ALA A 37 15.31 3.23 -8.26
N ASP A 38 15.83 2.39 -9.16
CA ASP A 38 15.01 1.52 -10.02
C ASP A 38 14.17 0.55 -9.20
N ALA A 39 14.76 -0.06 -8.17
CA ALA A 39 14.05 -0.96 -7.29
C ALA A 39 12.97 -0.25 -6.47
N LEU A 40 13.22 1.00 -6.05
CA LEU A 40 12.20 1.82 -5.38
C LEU A 40 11.03 2.13 -6.32
N VAL A 41 11.32 2.46 -7.58
CA VAL A 41 10.31 2.68 -8.62
C VAL A 41 9.47 1.42 -8.85
N ASN A 42 10.12 0.26 -8.96
CA ASN A 42 9.44 -1.03 -9.12
C ASN A 42 8.54 -1.34 -7.92
N LEU A 43 9.01 -1.10 -6.69
CA LEU A 43 8.20 -1.26 -5.49
C LEU A 43 6.98 -0.33 -5.46
N LEU A 44 7.16 0.94 -5.84
CA LEU A 44 6.06 1.92 -5.91
C LEU A 44 5.02 1.59 -6.99
N ARG A 45 5.40 0.84 -8.02
CA ARG A 45 4.48 0.36 -9.08
C ARG A 45 3.79 -0.97 -8.74
N SER A 46 4.22 -1.64 -7.68
CA SER A 46 3.63 -2.92 -7.26
C SER A 46 2.29 -2.75 -6.56
N ASP A 47 1.62 -3.86 -6.29
CA ASP A 47 0.41 -3.97 -5.46
C ASP A 47 0.59 -3.40 -4.04
N ALA A 48 1.82 -3.34 -3.52
CA ALA A 48 2.13 -2.72 -2.23
C ALA A 48 2.62 -1.27 -2.35
N GLY A 49 2.63 -0.70 -3.55
CA GLY A 49 3.23 0.61 -3.83
C GLY A 49 2.61 1.74 -3.02
N PHE A 50 1.30 1.71 -2.80
CA PHE A 50 0.59 2.71 -2.00
C PHE A 50 0.98 2.66 -0.52
N GLU A 51 0.96 1.47 0.10
CA GLU A 51 1.38 1.31 1.50
C GLU A 51 2.86 1.69 1.71
N LEU A 52 3.69 1.39 0.70
CA LEU A 52 5.09 1.80 0.68
C LEU A 52 5.23 3.32 0.64
N LEU A 53 4.50 3.97 -0.28
CA LEU A 53 4.48 5.42 -0.41
C LEU A 53 4.01 6.08 0.88
N GLN A 54 2.94 5.59 1.50
CA GLN A 54 2.45 6.09 2.79
C GLN A 54 3.52 6.01 3.88
N SER A 55 4.25 4.89 3.96
CA SER A 55 5.32 4.77 4.95
C SER A 55 6.50 5.69 4.68
N ILE A 56 6.82 5.97 3.41
CA ILE A 56 7.90 6.89 3.02
C ILE A 56 7.50 8.33 3.33
N MET A 57 6.24 8.68 3.03
CA MET A 57 5.70 10.03 3.19
C MET A 57 5.24 10.32 4.63
N ASN A 58 5.22 9.31 5.51
CA ASN A 58 4.81 9.48 6.90
C ASN A 58 5.65 10.57 7.60
N GLY A 59 4.99 11.62 8.08
CA GLY A 59 5.64 12.75 8.73
C GLY A 59 6.34 13.73 7.78
N SER A 60 6.15 13.64 6.45
CA SER A 60 6.77 14.57 5.49
C SER A 60 6.33 16.03 5.69
N GLY A 61 5.11 16.25 6.20
CA GLY A 61 4.50 17.57 6.36
C GLY A 61 4.23 18.30 5.03
N THR A 62 4.39 17.64 3.89
CA THR A 62 4.25 18.27 2.58
C THR A 62 2.78 18.46 2.23
N ARG A 63 2.39 19.69 1.91
CA ARG A 63 0.99 20.07 1.61
C ARG A 63 0.30 19.15 0.61
N TRP A 64 0.96 18.83 -0.51
CA TRP A 64 0.39 17.97 -1.55
C TRP A 64 0.06 16.57 -1.04
N TRP A 65 0.84 16.05 -0.08
CA TRP A 65 0.62 14.73 0.50
C TRP A 65 -0.62 14.73 1.38
N SER A 66 -0.78 15.75 2.23
CA SER A 66 -1.98 15.90 3.05
C SER A 66 -3.25 16.09 2.21
N GLU A 67 -3.15 16.83 1.10
CA GLU A 67 -4.26 16.98 0.14
C GLU A 67 -4.59 15.64 -0.54
N PHE A 68 -3.57 14.87 -0.91
CA PHE A 68 -3.73 13.54 -1.48
C PHE A 68 -4.36 12.54 -0.51
N GLU A 69 -3.85 12.45 0.73
CA GLU A 69 -4.43 11.59 1.79
C GLU A 69 -5.89 11.92 2.05
N ARG A 70 -6.23 13.22 2.08
CA ARG A 70 -7.62 13.66 2.20
C ARG A 70 -8.47 13.18 1.03
N GLY A 71 -7.96 13.28 -0.20
CA GLY A 71 -8.66 12.80 -1.40
C GLY A 71 -8.93 11.29 -1.37
N VAL A 72 -7.92 10.50 -0.98
CA VAL A 72 -8.06 9.04 -0.80
C VAL A 72 -9.14 8.74 0.23
N HIS A 73 -9.09 9.39 1.40
CA HIS A 73 -10.06 9.15 2.46
C HIS A 73 -11.49 9.52 2.07
N ILE A 74 -11.68 10.62 1.33
CA ILE A 74 -13.00 10.99 0.80
C ILE A 74 -13.54 9.90 -0.13
N ALA A 75 -12.73 9.40 -1.07
CA ALA A 75 -13.14 8.37 -2.01
C ALA A 75 -13.53 7.06 -1.30
N GLU A 76 -12.79 6.66 -0.26
CA GLU A 76 -13.12 5.50 0.59
C GLU A 76 -14.49 5.66 1.26
N LEU A 77 -14.75 6.84 1.83
CA LEU A 77 -16.03 7.13 2.49
C LEU A 77 -17.20 7.13 1.49
N GLU A 78 -17.01 7.69 0.30
CA GLU A 78 -18.01 7.68 -0.77
C GLU A 78 -18.35 6.25 -1.21
N GLN A 79 -17.34 5.38 -1.37
CA GLN A 79 -17.55 3.98 -1.69
C GLN A 79 -18.32 3.24 -0.58
N GLN A 80 -17.99 3.51 0.68
CA GLN A 80 -18.68 2.91 1.82
C GLN A 80 -20.15 3.36 1.91
N LEU A 81 -20.41 4.64 1.63
CA LEU A 81 -21.77 5.19 1.59
C LEU A 81 -22.61 4.50 0.52
N GLU A 82 -22.05 4.30 -0.67
CA GLU A 82 -22.75 3.62 -1.77
C GLU A 82 -23.03 2.16 -1.43
N TRP A 83 -22.05 1.44 -0.88
CA TRP A 83 -22.25 0.07 -0.40
C TRP A 83 -23.38 -0.01 0.63
N ASN A 84 -23.39 0.88 1.61
CA ASN A 84 -24.39 0.91 2.67
C ASN A 84 -25.80 1.19 2.12
N ARG A 85 -25.93 2.11 1.14
CA ARG A 85 -27.19 2.37 0.45
C ARG A 85 -27.72 1.12 -0.23
N GLN A 86 -26.88 0.39 -0.95
CA GLN A 86 -27.27 -0.86 -1.60
C GLN A 86 -27.74 -1.93 -0.61
N GLN A 87 -27.10 -2.04 0.57
CA GLN A 87 -27.54 -2.98 1.60
C GLN A 87 -28.91 -2.58 2.20
N ILE A 88 -29.14 -1.29 2.45
CA ILE A 88 -30.42 -0.79 2.96
C ILE A 88 -31.55 -1.11 1.98
N GLU A 89 -31.36 -0.87 0.69
CA GLU A 89 -32.39 -1.15 -0.32
C GLU A 89 -32.69 -2.65 -0.43
N LYS A 90 -31.67 -3.53 -0.34
CA LYS A 90 -31.88 -4.98 -0.27
C LYS A 90 -32.71 -5.39 0.96
N LEU A 91 -32.47 -4.78 2.12
CA LEU A 91 -33.22 -5.06 3.34
C LEU A 91 -34.68 -4.57 3.23
N LYS A 92 -34.91 -3.38 2.68
CA LYS A 92 -36.26 -2.85 2.43
C LYS A 92 -37.05 -3.74 1.47
N ALA A 93 -36.42 -4.22 0.40
CA ALA A 93 -37.07 -5.09 -0.58
C ALA A 93 -37.48 -6.45 0.00
N ARG A 94 -36.73 -6.97 1.00
CA ARG A 94 -37.05 -8.23 1.70
C ARG A 94 -38.13 -8.09 2.77
N ALA A 95 -38.37 -6.88 3.27
CA ALA A 95 -39.38 -6.60 4.28
C ALA A 95 -40.79 -6.35 3.69
N LYS A 96 -40.91 -6.37 2.35
CA LYS A 96 -42.16 -6.22 1.60
C LYS A 96 -42.60 -7.57 1.06
#